data_AF-A0A3D1TD05-F1
#
_entry.id   AF-A0A3D1TD05-F1
#
_cell.length_a   1.000
_cell.length_b   1.000
_cell.length_c   1.000
_cell.angle_alpha   90.00
_cell.angle_beta   90.00
_cell.angle_gamma   90.00
#
_symmetry.space_group_name_H-M   'P 1'
#
loop_
_entity.id
_entity.type
_entity.pdbx_description
1 polymer ?
#
loop_
_entity_poly.entity_id
_entity_poly.type
_entity_poly.pdbx_seq_one_letter_code
_entity_poly.pdbx_strand_id
1 'polypeptide(L)'
;MEIFEGSWSKMEAVRCRLCGRPVRTNHIDPEDAADTHWMCYHFAYEHDVDPDQPCSDVTCPLRQNEIFRACLRQLGQDPEQLLLSFLDETYRRGTSDRTQRPH
;
A
#
# COMPACT_ATOMS: atom_id res chain seq x y z
N MET A 1 20.38 -10.97 40.01
CA MET A 1 20.17 -11.16 38.56
C MET A 1 18.83 -10.51 38.28
N GLU A 2 18.84 -9.20 38.06
CA GLU A 2 17.63 -8.41 37.87
C GLU A 2 17.21 -8.53 36.41
N ILE A 3 16.00 -9.05 36.19
CA ILE A 3 15.38 -9.14 34.88
C ILE A 3 14.93 -7.72 34.55
N PHE A 4 15.68 -7.03 33.69
CA PHE A 4 15.22 -5.80 33.06
C PHE A 4 14.05 -6.15 32.14
N GLU A 5 12.83 -6.01 32.67
CA GLU A 5 11.63 -5.88 31.86
C GLU A 5 11.73 -4.55 31.10
N GLY A 6 12.42 -4.59 29.97
CA GLY A 6 12.43 -3.51 29.00
C GLY A 6 11.00 -3.24 28.56
N SER A 7 10.42 -2.18 29.14
CA SER A 7 9.19 -1.55 28.67
C SER A 7 9.34 -1.27 27.19
N TRP A 8 8.70 -2.10 26.35
CA TRP A 8 8.43 -1.79 24.96
C TRP A 8 7.45 -0.62 24.98
N SER A 9 8.01 0.58 25.18
CA SER A 9 7.27 1.83 25.15
C SER A 9 6.50 1.82 23.84
N LYS A 10 5.17 1.90 23.94
CA LYS A 10 4.27 2.19 22.82
C LYS A 10 4.90 3.34 22.05
N MET A 11 5.58 3.07 20.94
CA MET A 11 5.87 4.11 19.96
C MET A 11 4.49 4.61 19.53
N GLU A 12 4.12 5.79 20.00
CA GLU A 12 2.92 6.47 19.52
C GLU A 12 3.04 6.49 18.01
N ALA A 13 2.14 5.78 17.34
CA ALA A 13 2.20 5.65 15.90
C ALA A 13 2.05 7.05 15.30
N VAL A 14 3.16 7.58 14.77
CA VAL A 14 3.19 8.88 14.08
C VAL A 14 2.07 8.88 13.04
N ARG A 15 1.21 9.90 13.05
CA ARG A 15 0.08 9.98 12.13
C ARG A 15 0.48 10.77 10.89
N CYS A 16 0.15 10.22 9.72
CA CYS A 16 0.34 10.90 8.46
C CYS A 16 -0.42 12.24 8.45
N ARG A 17 0.27 13.36 8.19
CA ARG A 17 -0.37 14.69 8.13
C ARG A 17 -1.41 14.83 7.02
N LEU A 18 -1.31 14.04 5.96
CA LEU A 18 -2.20 14.12 4.80
C LEU A 18 -3.45 13.24 4.93
N CYS A 19 -3.32 12.03 5.50
CA CYS A 19 -4.44 11.08 5.56
C CYS A 19 -4.89 10.71 6.99
N GLY A 20 -4.20 11.18 8.03
CA GLY A 20 -4.50 10.95 9.44
C GLY A 20 -4.28 9.52 9.96
N ARG A 21 -3.86 8.59 9.08
CA ARG A 21 -3.60 7.18 9.42
C ARG A 21 -2.18 7.00 9.98
N PRO A 22 -1.94 5.98 10.83
CA PRO A 22 -0.62 5.72 11.38
C PRO A 22 0.40 5.39 10.28
N VAL A 23 1.56 6.01 10.36
CA VAL A 23 2.77 5.69 9.58
C VAL A 23 3.45 4.52 10.29
N ARG A 24 3.44 3.33 9.67
CA ARG A 24 4.02 2.10 10.23
C ARG A 24 5.47 1.89 9.80
N THR A 25 5.78 2.32 8.59
CA THR A 25 7.12 2.31 8.02
C THR A 25 7.29 3.66 7.35
N ASN A 26 8.40 4.33 7.66
CA ASN A 26 8.78 5.53 6.92
C ASN A 26 10.01 5.17 6.09
N HIS A 27 9.83 5.14 4.77
CA HIS A 27 10.91 4.94 3.80
C HIS A 27 11.37 6.28 3.20
N ILE A 28 10.86 7.39 3.73
CA ILE A 28 11.28 8.73 3.36
C ILE A 28 12.50 9.08 4.20
N ASP A 29 13.47 9.77 3.59
CA ASP A 29 14.57 10.36 4.35
C ASP A 29 13.98 11.24 5.50
N PRO A 30 14.57 11.19 6.71
CA PRO A 30 14.00 11.86 7.89
C PRO A 30 13.81 13.38 7.71
N GLU A 31 14.57 14.00 6.81
CA GLU A 31 14.53 15.43 6.56
C GLU A 31 13.30 15.88 5.74
N ASP A 32 12.74 15.02 4.89
CA ASP A 32 11.72 15.45 3.92
C ASP A 32 10.28 15.17 4.38
N ALA A 33 10.03 14.10 5.16
CA ALA A 33 8.70 13.85 5.72
C ALA A 33 8.67 12.74 6.80
N ALA A 34 9.32 12.98 7.94
CA ALA A 34 9.34 12.05 9.09
C ALA A 34 7.94 11.62 9.60
N ASP A 35 6.87 12.32 9.22
CA ASP A 35 5.50 12.09 9.68
C ASP A 35 4.45 11.95 8.57
N THR A 36 4.83 11.60 7.34
CA THR A 36 3.89 11.39 6.22
C THR A 36 4.21 10.07 5.52
N HIS A 37 3.19 9.35 5.01
CA HIS A 37 3.46 8.17 4.18
C HIS A 37 4.14 8.61 2.89
N TRP A 38 5.16 7.85 2.44
CA TRP A 38 5.84 8.14 1.18
C TRP A 38 4.85 8.31 0.02
N MET A 39 3.87 7.41 -0.09
CA MET A 39 2.84 7.50 -1.13
C MET A 39 1.98 8.76 -1.02
N CYS A 40 1.62 9.19 0.20
CA CYS A 40 0.84 10.42 0.37
C CYS A 40 1.66 11.66 0.01
N TYR A 41 2.95 11.67 0.40
CA TYR A 41 3.86 12.75 0.06
C TYR A 41 4.08 12.82 -1.46
N HIS A 42 4.39 11.68 -2.08
CA HIS A 42 4.61 11.54 -3.51
C HIS A 42 3.47 12.15 -4.31
N PHE A 43 2.22 11.70 -4.09
CA PHE A 43 1.06 12.22 -4.82
C PHE A 43 0.75 13.69 -4.54
N ALA A 44 1.06 14.21 -3.36
CA ALA A 44 0.74 15.58 -3.00
C ALA A 44 1.77 16.60 -3.49
N TYR A 45 3.05 16.21 -3.59
CA TYR A 45 4.16 17.16 -3.75
C TYR A 45 5.17 16.79 -4.83
N GLU A 46 5.41 15.51 -5.10
CA GLU A 46 6.42 15.07 -6.09
C GLU A 46 5.80 14.71 -7.45
N HIS A 47 4.52 14.33 -7.45
CA HIS A 47 3.83 13.87 -8.64
C HIS A 47 3.56 15.05 -9.59
N ASP A 48 4.30 15.07 -10.70
CA ASP A 48 4.36 16.19 -11.65
C ASP A 48 3.33 16.10 -12.79
N VAL A 49 2.56 15.03 -12.83
CA VAL A 49 1.48 14.79 -13.80
C VAL A 49 0.15 14.58 -13.08
N ASP A 50 -0.93 14.43 -13.86
CA ASP A 50 -2.26 14.09 -13.33
C ASP A 50 -2.15 12.90 -12.35
N PRO A 51 -2.68 12.99 -11.11
CA PRO A 51 -2.56 11.94 -10.10
C PRO A 51 -3.13 10.57 -10.52
N ASP A 52 -4.01 10.53 -11.52
CA ASP A 52 -4.54 9.30 -12.09
C ASP A 52 -3.65 8.72 -13.21
N GLN A 53 -2.53 9.37 -13.53
CA GLN A 53 -1.55 8.96 -14.53
C GLN A 53 -0.20 8.62 -13.89
N PRO A 54 0.58 7.69 -14.44
CA PRO A 54 1.91 7.39 -13.93
C PRO A 54 2.90 8.52 -14.25
N CYS A 55 3.64 8.99 -13.25
CA CYS A 55 4.76 9.90 -13.47
C CYS A 55 6.02 9.16 -13.96
N SER A 56 7.08 9.93 -14.24
CA SER A 56 8.33 9.38 -14.76
C SER A 56 9.17 8.60 -13.72
N ASP A 57 8.91 8.81 -12.42
CA ASP A 57 9.56 8.11 -11.32
C ASP A 57 9.27 6.61 -11.38
N VAL A 58 10.32 5.80 -11.42
CA VAL A 58 10.21 4.35 -11.46
C VAL A 58 9.61 3.77 -10.18
N THR A 59 9.73 4.46 -9.04
CA THR A 59 9.18 4.02 -7.76
C THR A 59 7.71 4.37 -7.60
N CYS A 60 7.16 5.27 -8.44
CA CYS A 60 5.74 5.64 -8.44
C CYS A 60 4.84 4.39 -8.48
N PRO A 61 3.84 4.26 -7.58
CA PRO A 61 2.99 3.07 -7.53
C PRO A 61 2.23 2.80 -8.82
N LEU A 62 1.78 3.85 -9.51
CA LEU A 62 1.08 3.72 -10.79
C LEU A 62 2.03 3.22 -11.88
N ARG A 63 3.25 3.75 -11.93
CA ARG A 63 4.29 3.29 -12.87
C ARG A 63 4.69 1.84 -12.61
N GLN A 64 4.88 1.46 -11.35
CA GLN A 64 5.15 0.07 -10.97
C GLN A 64 4.02 -0.86 -11.42
N ASN A 65 2.76 -0.44 -11.28
CA ASN A 65 1.61 -1.21 -11.75
C ASN A 65 1.67 -1.48 -13.27
N GLU A 66 2.02 -0.49 -14.07
CA GLU A 66 2.23 -0.66 -15.51
C GLU A 66 3.35 -1.63 -15.84
N ILE A 67 4.48 -1.52 -15.13
CA ILE A 67 5.62 -2.43 -15.31
C ILE A 67 5.19 -3.87 -15.01
N PHE A 68 4.50 -4.11 -13.90
CA PHE A 68 4.00 -5.45 -13.56
C PHE A 68 3.01 -5.98 -14.61
N ARG A 69 2.08 -5.15 -15.09
CA ARG A 69 1.15 -5.51 -16.17
C ARG A 69 1.89 -5.87 -17.46
N ALA A 70 2.93 -5.12 -17.81
CA ALA A 70 3.77 -5.42 -18.97
C ALA A 70 4.52 -6.75 -18.81
N CYS A 71 5.13 -7.00 -17.65
CA CYS A 71 5.81 -8.26 -17.34
C CYS A 71 4.87 -9.46 -17.43
N LEU A 72 3.65 -9.36 -16.88
CA LEU A 72 2.65 -10.42 -16.98
C LEU A 72 2.27 -10.73 -18.43
N ARG A 73 2.09 -9.70 -19.26
CA ARG A 73 1.83 -9.88 -20.70
C ARG A 73 3.00 -10.57 -21.42
N GLN A 74 4.24 -10.22 -21.08
CA GLN A 74 5.43 -10.89 -21.63
C GLN A 74 5.50 -12.38 -21.24
N LEU A 75 4.96 -12.74 -20.07
CA LEU A 75 4.82 -14.13 -19.62
C LEU A 75 3.59 -14.84 -20.21
N GLY A 76 2.89 -14.21 -21.17
CA GLY A 76 1.69 -14.76 -21.80
C GLY A 76 0.46 -14.79 -20.91
N GLN A 77 0.45 -14.02 -19.82
CA GLN A 77 -0.70 -13.88 -18.93
C GLN A 77 -1.47 -12.60 -19.27
N ASP A 78 -2.80 -12.64 -19.17
CA ASP A 78 -3.63 -11.43 -19.20
C ASP A 78 -3.80 -10.88 -17.77
N PRO A 79 -3.22 -9.71 -17.44
CA PRO A 79 -3.33 -9.12 -16.11
C PRO A 79 -4.78 -8.87 -15.68
N GLU A 80 -5.66 -8.49 -16.60
CA GLU A 80 -7.05 -8.17 -16.26
C GLU A 80 -7.83 -9.44 -15.94
N GLN A 81 -7.65 -10.48 -16.76
CA GLN A 81 -8.27 -11.78 -16.49
C GLN A 81 -7.80 -12.37 -15.16
N LEU A 82 -6.51 -12.24 -14.84
CA LEU A 82 -5.96 -12.66 -13.54
C LEU A 82 -6.61 -11.90 -12.39
N LEU A 83 -6.69 -10.57 -12.48
CA LEU A 83 -7.32 -9.72 -11.46
C LEU A 83 -8.79 -10.11 -11.26
N LEU A 84 -9.55 -10.26 -12.35
CA LEU A 84 -10.96 -10.64 -12.30
C LEU A 84 -11.16 -12.02 -11.67
N SER A 85 -10.31 -13.00 -12.01
CA SER A 85 -10.38 -14.34 -11.42
C SER A 85 -10.12 -14.33 -9.91
N PHE A 86 -9.18 -13.49 -9.46
CA PHE A 86 -8.87 -13.33 -8.04
C PHE A 86 -10.00 -12.63 -7.28
N LEU A 87 -10.60 -11.59 -7.87
CA LEU A 87 -11.74 -10.87 -7.30
C LEU A 87 -12.96 -11.79 -7.17
N ASP A 88 -13.25 -12.59 -8.19
CA ASP A 88 -14.35 -13.57 -8.15
C ASP A 88 -14.14 -14.61 -7.05
N GLU A 89 -12.93 -15.18 -6.95
CA GLU A 89 -12.58 -16.12 -5.88
C GLU A 89 -12.72 -15.49 -4.48
N THR A 90 -12.22 -14.27 -4.30
CA THR A 90 -12.29 -13.54 -3.03
C THR A 90 -13.73 -13.24 -2.65
N TYR A 91 -14.54 -12.82 -3.63
CA TYR A 91 -15.97 -12.58 -3.43
C TYR A 91 -16.72 -13.86 -3.06
N ARG A 92 -16.45 -14.99 -3.73
CA ARG A 92 -17.02 -16.30 -3.38
C ARG A 92 -16.65 -16.72 -1.96
N ARG A 93 -15.40 -16.53 -1.54
CA ARG A 93 -14.98 -16.82 -0.16
C ARG A 93 -15.67 -15.91 0.86
N GLY A 94 -15.66 -14.59 0.63
CA GLY A 94 -16.28 -13.62 1.54
C GLY A 94 -17.80 -13.75 1.66
N THR A 95 -18.48 -14.19 0.59
CA THR A 95 -19.92 -14.48 0.64
C THR A 95 -20.22 -15.80 1.35
N SER A 96 -19.37 -16.83 1.17
CA SER A 96 -19.52 -18.11 1.87
C SER A 96 -19.39 -17.98 3.41
N ASP A 97 -18.48 -17.11 3.88
CA ASP A 97 -18.26 -16.84 5.31
C ASP A 97 -19.40 -16.01 5.92
N ARG A 98 -20.07 -15.16 5.12
CA ARG A 98 -21.20 -14.33 5.57
C ARG A 98 -22.49 -15.12 5.79
N THR A 99 -22.65 -16.27 5.14
CA THR A 99 -23.77 -17.21 5.33
C THR A 99 -23.67 -18.07 6.61
N GLN A 100 -22.55 -18.03 7.34
CA GLN A 100 -22.33 -18.84 8.56
C GLN A 100 -22.41 -18.05 9.87
N ARG A 101 -22.77 -16.75 9.84
CA ARG A 101 -23.03 -15.99 11.08
C ARG A 101 -24.41 -16.37 11.65
N PRO A 102 -24.51 -16.97 12.85
CA PRO A 102 -25.80 -17.15 13.49
C PRO A 102 -26.39 -15.77 13.86
N HIS A 103 -27.69 -15.62 13.62
CA HIS A 103 -28.50 -14.47 14.02
C HIS A 103 -28.52 -14.29 15.54
#